data_AF-A0A9E6DR28-F1
#
_entry.id   AF-A0A9E6DR28-F1
#
_cell.length_a   1.000
_cell.length_b   1.000
_cell.length_c   1.000
_cell.angle_alpha   90.00
_cell.angle_beta   90.00
_cell.angle_gamma   90.00
#
_symmetry.space_group_name_H-M   'P 1'
#
loop_
_entity.id
_entity.type
_entity.pdbx_description
1 polymer ?
#
loop_
_entity_poly.entity_id
_entity_poly.type
_entity_poly.pdbx_seq_one_letter_code
_entity_poly.pdbx_strand_id
1 'polypeptide(L)'
;MIPTIQEVINELMFIAVAKPDNINIDVMYDGDMDVIDISAFPRNFRVTSDMTTEKFDQSRLFREHIKLASNGALQKLQKAKADLISLIENKSEVAA
;
A
#
# COMPACT_ATOMS: atom_id res chain seq x y z
N MET A 1 -11.16 20.12 -7.08
CA MET A 1 -9.82 20.09 -7.68
C MET A 1 -9.44 18.62 -7.85
N ILE A 2 -8.96 18.20 -9.02
CA ILE A 2 -8.47 16.82 -9.21
C ILE A 2 -7.03 16.80 -8.69
N PRO A 3 -6.67 15.91 -7.74
CA PRO A 3 -5.32 15.87 -7.21
C PRO A 3 -4.36 15.33 -8.27
N THR A 4 -3.13 15.78 -8.21
CA THR A 4 -2.00 15.26 -9.00
C THR A 4 -1.54 13.91 -8.45
N ILE A 5 -0.80 13.16 -9.27
CA ILE A 5 -0.16 11.90 -8.84
C ILE A 5 0.73 12.15 -7.62
N GLN A 6 1.52 13.23 -7.63
CA GLN A 6 2.42 13.55 -6.52
C GLN A 6 1.66 13.84 -5.21
N GLU A 7 0.54 14.55 -5.27
CA GLU A 7 -0.28 14.81 -4.09
C GLU A 7 -0.82 13.51 -3.50
N VAL A 8 -1.29 12.56 -4.32
CA VAL A 8 -1.78 11.27 -3.82
C VAL A 8 -0.64 10.42 -3.25
N ILE A 9 0.54 10.41 -3.87
CA ILE A 9 1.73 9.73 -3.32
C ILE A 9 2.12 10.34 -1.97
N ASN A 10 2.11 11.67 -1.84
CA ASN A 10 2.41 12.35 -0.57
C ASN A 10 1.42 11.96 0.53
N GLU A 11 0.13 11.85 0.21
CA GLU A 11 -0.88 11.39 1.15
C GLU A 11 -0.66 9.93 1.57
N LEU A 12 -0.31 9.05 0.63
CA LEU A 12 0.03 7.65 0.92
C LEU A 12 1.27 7.55 1.84
N MET A 13 2.32 8.32 1.55
CA MET A 13 3.50 8.41 2.42
C MET A 13 3.15 8.96 3.80
N PHE A 14 2.29 9.97 3.87
CA PHE A 14 1.83 10.53 5.14
C PHE A 14 1.10 9.47 5.99
N ILE A 15 0.21 8.68 5.37
CA ILE A 15 -0.47 7.57 6.03
C ILE A 15 0.54 6.55 6.57
N ALA A 16 1.55 6.18 5.78
CA ALA A 16 2.59 5.25 6.22
C ALA A 16 3.42 5.79 7.39
N VAL A 17 3.82 7.07 7.33
CA VAL A 17 4.58 7.76 8.38
C VAL A 17 3.76 7.95 9.67
N ALA A 18 2.44 8.14 9.55
CA ALA A 18 1.55 8.24 10.70
C ALA A 18 1.47 6.93 11.52
N LYS A 19 1.92 5.80 10.96
CA LYS A 19 2.05 4.49 11.62
C LYS A 19 0.76 4.05 12.34
N PRO A 20 -0.35 3.82 11.60
CA PRO A 20 -1.61 3.39 12.18
C PRO A 20 -1.43 2.18 13.12
N ASP A 21 -2.24 2.12 14.18
CA ASP A 21 -2.00 1.19 15.29
C ASP A 21 -2.18 -0.30 14.92
N ASN A 22 -3.02 -0.58 13.93
CA ASN A 22 -3.43 -1.94 13.55
C ASN A 22 -2.60 -2.58 12.43
N ILE A 23 -1.94 -1.78 11.59
CA ILE A 23 -1.19 -2.28 10.42
C ILE A 23 0.14 -1.54 10.23
N ASN A 24 1.10 -2.19 9.58
CA ASN A 24 2.30 -1.54 9.06
C ASN A 24 2.10 -1.29 7.57
N ILE A 25 2.38 -0.08 7.11
CA ILE A 25 2.26 0.30 5.69
C ILE A 25 3.64 0.67 5.19
N ASP A 26 4.00 0.15 4.03
CA ASP A 26 5.20 0.49 3.29
C ASP A 26 4.81 1.10 1.94
N VAL A 27 5.48 2.18 1.59
CA VAL A 27 5.32 2.90 0.32
C VAL A 27 6.71 3.14 -0.24
N MET A 28 7.02 2.46 -1.34
CA MET A 28 8.33 2.49 -1.97
C MET A 28 8.20 3.03 -3.39
N TYR A 29 9.15 3.88 -3.78
CA TYR A 29 9.33 4.29 -5.17
C TYR A 29 10.50 3.53 -5.78
N ASP A 30 10.23 2.82 -6.87
CA ASP A 30 11.22 2.21 -7.75
C ASP A 30 11.48 3.15 -8.92
N GLY A 31 12.66 3.80 -8.90
CA GLY A 31 13.08 4.75 -9.94
C GLY A 31 13.51 4.11 -11.26
N ASP A 32 13.86 2.82 -11.27
CA ASP A 32 14.27 2.13 -12.50
C ASP A 32 13.05 1.81 -13.37
N MET A 33 11.93 1.46 -12.73
CA MET A 33 10.67 1.15 -13.42
C MET A 33 9.65 2.28 -13.44
N ASP A 34 9.90 3.36 -12.71
CA ASP A 34 8.97 4.45 -12.42
C ASP A 34 7.66 3.93 -11.82
N VAL A 35 7.79 3.19 -10.72
CA VAL A 35 6.69 2.49 -10.05
C VAL A 35 6.60 2.90 -8.59
N ILE A 36 5.36 3.03 -8.09
CA ILE A 36 5.07 3.05 -6.67
C ILE A 36 4.55 1.68 -6.24
N ASP A 37 5.26 1.07 -5.29
CA ASP A 37 4.85 -0.12 -4.57
C ASP A 37 4.24 0.28 -3.23
N ILE A 38 3.05 -0.26 -2.94
CA ILE A 38 2.33 -0.02 -1.70
C ILE A 38 2.01 -1.37 -1.10
N SER A 39 2.40 -1.59 0.15
CA SER A 39 2.12 -2.85 0.87
C SER A 39 1.65 -2.57 2.28
N ALA A 40 0.71 -3.38 2.77
CA ALA A 40 0.33 -3.37 4.18
C ALA A 40 0.44 -4.76 4.79
N PHE A 41 0.90 -4.81 6.04
CA PHE A 41 1.07 -6.02 6.83
C PHE A 41 0.38 -5.86 8.19
N PRO A 42 0.03 -6.97 8.88
CA PRO A 42 -0.37 -6.90 10.28
C PRO A 42 0.68 -6.19 11.13
N ARG A 43 0.27 -5.40 12.13
CA ARG A 43 1.21 -4.62 12.97
C ARG A 43 2.31 -5.48 13.61
N ASN A 44 1.98 -6.71 13.99
CA ASN A 44 2.87 -7.67 14.62
C ASN A 44 3.61 -8.57 13.62
N PHE A 45 3.47 -8.33 12.31
CA PHE A 45 4.16 -9.10 11.29
C PHE A 45 5.68 -8.95 11.43
N ARG A 46 6.38 -10.08 11.34
CA ARG A 46 7.85 -10.15 11.38
C ARG A 46 8.32 -11.15 10.35
N VAL A 47 9.27 -10.73 9.53
CA VAL A 47 9.99 -11.63 8.63
C VAL A 47 10.92 -12.50 9.46
N THR A 48 10.87 -13.81 9.26
CA THR A 48 11.75 -14.79 9.91
C THR A 48 12.68 -15.44 8.87
N SER A 49 13.80 -16.01 9.32
CA SER A 49 14.81 -16.61 8.41
C SER A 49 14.32 -17.84 7.65
N ASP A 50 13.28 -18.49 8.13
CA ASP A 50 12.64 -19.68 7.55
C ASP A 50 11.40 -19.34 6.70
N MET A 51 11.06 -18.05 6.57
CA MET A 51 9.88 -17.62 5.81
C MET A 51 10.13 -17.76 4.31
N THR A 52 9.26 -18.49 3.63
CA THR A 52 9.27 -18.56 2.16
C THR A 52 8.66 -17.30 1.56
N THR A 53 9.02 -16.99 0.32
CA THR A 53 8.41 -15.88 -0.45
C THR A 53 6.90 -16.00 -0.52
N GLU A 54 6.37 -17.22 -0.66
CA GLU A 54 4.93 -17.47 -0.69
C GLU A 54 4.26 -17.10 0.64
N LYS A 55 4.82 -17.52 1.78
CA LYS A 55 4.29 -17.15 3.10
C LYS A 55 4.39 -15.65 3.35
N PHE A 56 5.46 -15.02 2.88
CA PHE A 56 5.60 -13.57 2.93
C PHE A 56 4.50 -12.87 2.14
N ASP A 57 4.25 -13.27 0.90
CA ASP A 57 3.21 -12.65 0.07
C ASP A 57 1.80 -12.92 0.61
N GLN A 58 1.52 -14.12 1.14
CA GLN A 58 0.24 -14.44 1.80
C GLN A 58 -0.02 -13.65 3.09
N SER A 59 1.04 -13.15 3.73
CA SER A 59 0.90 -12.36 4.96
C SER A 59 0.54 -10.89 4.73
N ARG A 60 0.60 -10.43 3.46
CA ARG A 60 0.22 -9.06 3.09
C ARG A 60 -1.30 -8.91 3.16
N LEU A 61 -1.76 -7.87 3.85
CA LEU A 61 -3.18 -7.48 3.87
C LEU A 61 -3.56 -6.69 2.61
N PHE A 62 -2.58 -6.02 2.02
CA PHE A 62 -2.75 -5.19 0.84
C PHE A 62 -1.43 -5.16 0.06
N ARG A 63 -1.53 -5.17 -1.26
CA ARG A 63 -0.40 -4.94 -2.17
C ARG A 63 -0.89 -4.32 -3.46
N GLU A 64 -0.27 -3.22 -3.86
CA GLU A 64 -0.44 -2.61 -5.17
C GLU A 64 0.92 -2.26 -5.76
N HIS A 65 1.04 -2.41 -7.08
CA HIS A 65 2.24 -2.12 -7.86
C HIS A 65 1.82 -1.25 -9.05
N ILE A 66 2.10 0.05 -8.97
CA ILE A 66 1.52 1.05 -9.88
C ILE A 66 2.61 1.77 -10.67
N LYS A 67 2.68 1.49 -11.97
CA LYS A 67 3.52 2.24 -12.91
C LYS A 67 2.99 3.65 -13.13
N LEU A 68 3.77 4.67 -12.79
CA LEU A 68 3.31 6.06 -12.77
C LEU A 68 3.08 6.64 -14.16
N ALA A 69 3.87 6.22 -15.14
CA ALA A 69 3.68 6.58 -16.55
C ALA A 69 2.48 5.89 -17.24
N SER A 70 1.73 5.01 -16.54
CA SER A 70 0.62 4.28 -17.15
C SER A 70 -0.67 5.10 -17.23
N ASN A 71 -1.43 4.91 -18.30
CA ASN A 71 -2.81 5.40 -18.37
C ASN A 71 -3.61 4.80 -17.21
N GLY A 72 -4.17 5.66 -16.36
CA GLY A 72 -4.93 5.22 -15.20
C GLY A 72 -4.18 5.28 -13.86
N ALA A 73 -2.90 5.67 -13.84
CA ALA A 73 -2.08 5.69 -12.62
C ALA A 73 -2.72 6.49 -11.49
N LEU A 74 -3.28 7.67 -11.79
CA LEU A 74 -3.98 8.49 -10.80
C LEU A 74 -5.19 7.77 -10.20
N GLN A 75 -6.05 7.15 -11.02
CA GLN A 75 -7.20 6.41 -10.51
C GLN A 75 -6.77 5.22 -9.64
N LYS A 76 -5.71 4.51 -10.04
CA LYS A 76 -5.17 3.39 -9.26
C LYS A 76 -4.62 3.86 -7.90
N LEU A 77 -3.86 4.96 -7.88
CA LEU A 77 -3.34 5.54 -6.63
C LEU A 77 -4.47 6.00 -5.70
N GLN A 78 -5.50 6.65 -6.24
CA GLN A 78 -6.67 7.07 -5.46
C GLN A 78 -7.43 5.87 -4.89
N LYS A 79 -7.61 4.81 -5.67
CA LYS A 79 -8.21 3.55 -5.22
C LYS A 79 -7.37 2.91 -4.11
N ALA A 80 -6.05 2.77 -4.33
CA ALA A 80 -5.14 2.22 -3.34
C ALA A 80 -5.19 2.97 -2.00
N LYS A 81 -5.25 4.31 -2.06
CA LYS A 81 -5.44 5.15 -0.86
C LYS A 81 -6.77 4.86 -0.16
N ALA A 82 -7.88 4.78 -0.90
CA ALA A 82 -9.19 4.50 -0.32
C ALA A 82 -9.27 3.11 0.32
N ASP A 83 -8.67 2.10 -0.33
CA ASP A 83 -8.60 0.74 0.18
C ASP A 83 -7.74 0.67 1.45
N LEU A 84 -6.59 1.34 1.48
CA LEU A 84 -5.76 1.46 2.68
C LEU A 84 -6.48 2.14 3.84
N ILE A 85 -7.18 3.25 3.59
CA ILE A 85 -7.99 3.91 4.63
C ILE A 85 -9.07 2.96 5.16
N SER A 86 -9.74 2.23 4.28
CA SER A 86 -10.76 1.25 4.68
C SER A 86 -10.17 0.11 5.54
N LEU A 87 -8.96 -0.33 5.20
CA LEU A 87 -8.21 -1.32 5.97
C LEU A 87 -7.82 -0.79 7.36
N ILE A 88 -7.34 0.46 7.45
CA ILE A 88 -7.01 1.13 8.72
C ILE A 88 -8.26 1.27 9.60
N GLU A 89 -9.39 1.67 9.01
CA GLU A 89 -10.65 1.86 9.72
C GLU A 89 -11.36 0.53 10.07
N ASN A 90 -10.78 -0.62 9.72
CA ASN A 90 -11.37 -1.95 9.84
C ASN A 90 -12.77 -2.05 9.17
N LYS A 91 -13.02 -1.24 8.13
CA LYS A 91 -14.26 -1.30 7.34
C LYS A 91 -14.25 -2.41 6.29
N SER A 92 -13.13 -3.13 6.18
CA SER A 92 -13.03 -4.32 5.35
C SER A 92 -13.48 -5.54 6.16
N GLU A 93 -14.77 -5.88 6.04
CA GLU A 93 -15.15 -7.29 6.01
C GLU A 93 -14.29 -7.93 4.92
N VAL A 94 -13.40 -8.83 5.32
CA VAL A 94 -12.62 -9.63 4.39
C VAL A 94 -13.64 -10.40 3.57
N ALA A 95 -13.88 -9.96 2.33
CA ALA A 95 -14.70 -10.69 1.38
C ALA A 95 -14.07 -12.08 1.22
N ALA A 96 -14.73 -13.06 1.81
CA ALA A 96 -14.42 -14.48 1.74
C ALA A 96 -14.78 -15.06 0.36
#